data_AF-A0AAD6ZAN1-F1
#
_entry.id   AF-A0AAD6ZAN1-F1
#
_cell.length_a   1.000
_cell.length_b   1.000
_cell.length_c   1.000
_cell.angle_alpha   90.00
_cell.angle_beta   90.00
_cell.angle_gamma   90.00
#
_symmetry.space_group_name_H-M   'P 1'
#
loop_
_entity.id
_entity.type
_entity.pdbx_description
1 polymer ?
#
loop_
_entity_poly.entity_id
_entity_poly.type
_entity_poly.pdbx_seq_one_letter_code
_entity_poly.pdbx_strand_id
1 'polypeptide(L)'
;MPYKRSLYVAEPAEQAWKTDFEPTMIQVLARSLPITFETHSAVYSAAHNYVSSSRSKPGVNPCPDLYAQVKLFFAQYTERIGAAAPDDDATVPAYYDAEWDRFSRGVKVVNRLLEPLNKYLINRARDTGSKDLLTVRHLAFDGWKTNVFERLHLRLENADSIDKTRLEMIRSSFAAEELNNEDLQNMHLGAAPVS
;
A
#
# COMPACT_ATOMS: atom_id res chain seq x y z
N MET A 1 -1.22 11.58 32.39
CA MET A 1 0.23 11.66 32.06
C MET A 1 0.39 12.61 30.89
N PRO A 2 1.25 13.64 30.95
CA PRO A 2 1.42 14.55 29.83
C PRO A 2 2.29 13.90 28.76
N TYR A 3 1.79 13.84 27.53
CA TYR A 3 2.58 13.49 26.35
C TYR A 3 3.75 14.47 26.26
N LYS A 4 4.97 14.00 26.56
CA LYS A 4 6.19 14.75 26.21
C LYS A 4 6.15 14.93 24.70
N ARG A 5 6.04 16.18 24.26
CA ARG A 5 6.26 16.60 22.89
C ARG A 5 7.71 16.22 22.57
N SER A 6 7.92 14.99 22.10
CA SER A 6 9.22 14.53 21.66
C SER A 6 9.61 15.44 20.51
N LEU A 7 10.65 16.25 20.73
CA LEU A 7 11.37 16.95 19.69
C LEU A 7 12.09 15.87 18.86
N TYR A 8 11.33 15.09 18.09
CA TYR A 8 11.90 14.36 16.98
C TYR A 8 12.38 15.43 16.01
N VAL A 9 13.67 15.73 16.07
CA VAL A 9 14.41 16.30 14.95
C VAL A 9 14.02 15.42 13.76
N ALA A 10 13.42 16.00 12.73
CA ALA A 10 13.01 15.24 11.56
C ALA A 10 14.27 14.60 10.97
N GLU A 11 14.44 13.30 11.19
CA GLU A 11 15.46 12.55 10.47
C GLU A 11 15.19 12.71 8.97
N PRO A 12 16.25 12.81 8.13
CA PRO A 12 16.08 12.85 6.69
C PRO A 12 15.19 11.67 6.24
N ALA A 13 14.30 11.90 5.28
CA ALA A 13 13.35 10.91 4.76
C ALA A 13 13.98 9.53 4.53
N GLU A 14 15.19 9.55 3.97
CA GLU A 14 15.96 8.38 3.60
C GLU A 14 16.43 7.55 4.80
N GLN A 15 16.73 8.21 5.92
CA GLN A 15 17.14 7.51 7.14
C GLN A 15 15.95 6.81 7.78
N ALA A 16 14.84 7.53 8.00
CA ALA A 16 13.60 6.97 8.54
C ALA A 16 13.04 5.84 7.65
N TRP A 17 13.24 5.94 6.33
CA TRP A 17 12.91 4.88 5.38
C TRP A 17 13.62 3.57 5.72
N LYS A 18 14.94 3.62 5.86
CA LYS A 18 15.80 2.46 6.09
C LYS A 18 15.65 1.90 7.51
N THR A 19 15.44 2.74 8.51
CA THR A 19 15.37 2.32 9.92
C THR A 19 13.99 1.83 10.32
N ASP A 20 12.93 2.49 9.87
CA ASP A 20 11.59 2.29 10.41
C ASP A 20 10.61 1.76 9.35
N PHE A 21 10.48 2.43 8.21
CA PHE A 21 9.42 2.12 7.24
C PHE A 21 9.65 0.77 6.55
N GLU A 22 10.76 0.62 5.83
CA GLU A 22 11.02 -0.56 5.01
C GLU A 22 11.08 -1.85 5.85
N PRO A 23 11.81 -1.92 6.98
CA PRO A 23 11.84 -3.14 7.80
C PRO A 23 10.46 -3.52 8.35
N THR A 24 9.66 -2.53 8.78
CA THR A 24 8.31 -2.78 9.31
C THR A 24 7.38 -3.26 8.20
N MET A 25 7.45 -2.65 7.01
CA MET A 25 6.66 -3.08 5.85
C MET A 25 7.00 -4.52 5.47
N ILE A 26 8.29 -4.88 5.43
CA ILE A 26 8.73 -6.26 5.17
C ILE A 26 8.22 -7.20 6.27
N GLN A 27 8.34 -6.85 7.56
CA GLN A 27 7.86 -7.66 8.67
C GLN A 27 6.36 -7.99 8.52
N VAL A 28 5.56 -6.98 8.19
CA VAL A 28 4.11 -7.09 8.09
C VAL A 28 3.68 -7.86 6.83
N LEU A 29 4.32 -7.60 5.69
CA LEU A 29 3.95 -8.19 4.40
C LEU A 29 4.51 -9.61 4.21
N ALA A 30 5.75 -9.87 4.63
CA ALA A 30 6.41 -11.15 4.40
C ALA A 30 6.14 -12.17 5.51
N ARG A 31 5.83 -11.72 6.73
CA ARG A 31 5.74 -12.62 7.90
C ARG A 31 4.35 -12.66 8.53
N SER A 32 3.43 -11.76 8.10
CA SER A 32 2.12 -11.58 8.75
C SER A 32 2.23 -11.46 10.28
N LEU A 33 3.36 -10.94 10.77
CA LEU A 33 3.60 -10.86 12.20
C LEU A 33 2.81 -9.69 12.78
N PRO A 34 2.20 -9.86 13.97
CA PRO A 34 1.70 -8.74 14.73
C PRO A 34 2.84 -7.74 14.97
N ILE A 35 2.56 -6.47 14.79
CA ILE A 35 3.45 -5.39 15.21
C ILE A 35 3.08 -4.97 16.62
N THR A 36 4.09 -4.59 17.41
CA THR A 36 3.85 -4.04 18.74
C THR A 36 3.24 -2.65 18.61
N PHE A 37 2.56 -2.20 19.68
CA PHE A 37 2.07 -0.82 19.74
C PHE A 37 3.20 0.20 19.59
N GLU A 38 4.39 -0.11 20.13
CA GLU A 38 5.58 0.74 20.03
C GLU A 38 6.03 0.90 18.58
N THR A 39 6.16 -0.20 17.83
CA THR A 39 6.50 -0.16 16.40
C THR A 39 5.44 0.59 15.59
N HIS A 40 4.16 0.31 15.85
CA HIS A 40 3.07 1.04 15.19
C HIS A 40 3.16 2.55 15.46
N SER A 41 3.30 2.93 16.72
CA SER A 41 3.36 4.34 17.14
C SER A 41 4.57 5.06 16.57
N ALA A 42 5.73 4.40 16.52
CA ALA A 42 6.95 4.95 15.94
C ALA A 42 6.79 5.24 14.45
N VAL A 43 6.36 4.25 13.65
CA VAL A 43 6.19 4.39 12.19
C VAL A 43 5.09 5.41 11.85
N TYR A 44 3.96 5.35 12.55
CA TYR A 44 2.88 6.31 12.36
C TYR A 44 3.35 7.75 12.68
N SER A 45 4.06 7.93 13.80
CA SER A 45 4.57 9.23 14.22
C SER A 45 5.63 9.75 13.24
N ALA A 46 6.51 8.88 12.73
CA ALA A 46 7.47 9.21 11.69
C ALA A 46 6.77 9.69 10.42
N ALA A 47 5.74 8.96 9.95
CA ALA A 47 4.96 9.36 8.78
C ALA A 47 4.26 10.70 9.00
N HIS A 48 3.66 10.90 10.17
CA HIS A 48 2.99 12.14 10.54
C HIS A 48 3.97 13.32 10.58
N ASN A 49 5.14 13.16 11.20
CA ASN A 49 6.16 14.18 11.27
C ASN A 49 6.67 14.52 9.87
N TYR A 50 6.92 13.51 9.04
CA TYR A 50 7.38 13.71 7.66
C TYR A 50 6.38 14.52 6.82
N VAL A 51 5.10 14.16 6.87
CA VAL A 51 4.02 14.89 6.20
C VAL A 51 3.88 16.31 6.77
N SER A 52 3.97 16.47 8.09
CA SER A 52 3.81 17.77 8.76
C SER A 52 4.95 18.74 8.44
N SER A 53 6.20 18.28 8.51
CA SER A 53 7.38 19.07 8.13
C SER A 53 7.35 19.47 6.67
N SER A 54 6.78 18.62 5.81
CA SER A 54 6.62 18.91 4.39
C SER A 54 5.62 20.04 4.13
N ARG A 55 4.54 20.16 4.93
CA ARG A 55 3.56 21.26 4.80
C ARG A 55 4.11 22.65 5.12
N SER A 56 5.23 22.74 5.84
CA SER A 56 5.80 24.02 6.30
C SER A 56 6.61 24.78 5.22
N LYS A 57 6.77 24.24 4.01
CA LYS A 57 7.50 24.90 2.91
C LYS A 57 6.57 25.17 1.71
N PRO A 58 6.02 26.39 1.56
CA PRO A 58 5.19 26.75 0.41
C PRO A 58 5.99 26.65 -0.90
N GLY A 59 5.44 25.96 -1.91
CA GLY A 59 6.00 25.92 -3.26
C GLY A 59 7.01 24.81 -3.57
N VAL A 60 7.48 24.05 -2.58
CA VAL A 60 8.30 22.84 -2.80
C VAL A 60 7.38 21.64 -2.73
N ASN A 61 7.42 20.78 -3.75
CA ASN A 61 6.66 19.54 -3.83
C ASN A 61 6.84 18.75 -2.52
N PRO A 62 5.85 18.72 -1.61
CA PRO A 62 6.06 18.17 -0.28
C PRO A 62 5.82 16.66 -0.32
N CYS A 63 6.71 15.86 0.26
CA CYS A 63 6.61 14.40 0.35
C CYS A 63 6.82 13.53 -0.93
N PRO A 64 7.40 13.99 -2.07
CA PRO A 64 7.60 13.10 -3.22
C PRO A 64 8.49 11.92 -2.87
N ASP A 65 9.46 12.10 -1.98
CA ASP A 65 10.44 11.05 -1.67
C ASP A 65 9.78 9.87 -0.94
N LEU A 66 9.00 10.09 0.13
CA LEU A 66 8.34 8.98 0.84
C LEU A 66 7.29 8.28 -0.03
N TYR A 67 6.48 9.02 -0.78
CA TYR A 67 5.51 8.42 -1.70
C TYR A 67 6.20 7.60 -2.79
N ALA A 68 7.27 8.14 -3.41
CA ALA A 68 8.04 7.44 -4.42
C ALA A 68 8.71 6.18 -3.85
N GLN A 69 9.25 6.24 -2.63
CA GLN A 69 9.82 5.08 -1.95
C GLN A 69 8.77 4.00 -1.69
N VAL A 70 7.57 4.36 -1.21
CA VAL A 70 6.48 3.40 -1.00
C VAL A 70 6.01 2.78 -2.32
N LYS A 71 5.88 3.59 -3.38
CA LYS A 71 5.52 3.12 -4.72
C LYS A 71 6.58 2.15 -5.27
N LEU A 72 7.85 2.52 -5.18
CA LEU A 72 8.97 1.69 -5.59
C LEU A 72 9.04 0.39 -4.80
N PHE A 73 8.84 0.46 -3.48
CA PHE A 73 8.81 -0.70 -2.61
C PHE A 73 7.75 -1.70 -3.03
N PHE A 74 6.49 -1.28 -3.24
CA PHE A 74 5.44 -2.21 -3.63
C PHE A 74 5.70 -2.82 -5.00
N ALA A 75 6.16 -2.02 -5.97
CA ALA A 75 6.53 -2.54 -7.29
C ALA A 75 7.62 -3.63 -7.19
N GLN A 76 8.70 -3.37 -6.44
CA GLN A 76 9.77 -4.34 -6.24
C GLN A 76 9.33 -5.56 -5.42
N TYR A 77 8.50 -5.36 -4.41
CA TYR A 77 8.02 -6.42 -3.54
C TYR A 77 7.12 -7.39 -4.30
N THR A 78 6.17 -6.89 -5.09
CA THR A 78 5.26 -7.74 -5.88
C THR A 78 5.97 -8.37 -7.07
N GLU A 79 6.93 -7.69 -7.70
CA GLU A 79 7.79 -8.28 -8.73
C GLU A 79 8.56 -9.49 -8.20
N ARG A 80 9.12 -9.40 -6.98
CA ARG A 80 9.81 -10.53 -6.34
C ARG A 80 8.88 -11.70 -6.06
N ILE A 81 7.63 -11.45 -5.66
CA ILE A 81 6.63 -12.51 -5.46
C ILE A 81 6.30 -13.18 -6.80
N GLY A 82 5.98 -12.39 -7.83
CA GLY A 82 5.67 -12.92 -9.15
C GLY A 82 6.83 -13.72 -9.76
N ALA A 83 8.07 -13.28 -9.53
CA ALA A 83 9.28 -13.96 -9.98
C ALA A 83 9.64 -15.22 -9.17
N ALA A 84 9.17 -15.33 -7.92
CA ALA A 84 9.41 -16.48 -7.04
C ALA A 84 8.33 -17.56 -7.15
N ALA A 85 7.34 -17.39 -8.04
CA ALA A 85 6.31 -18.37 -8.28
C ALA A 85 6.91 -19.69 -8.81
N PRO A 86 6.39 -20.86 -8.41
CA PRO A 86 6.88 -22.14 -8.91
C PRO A 86 6.75 -22.29 -10.43
N ASP A 87 7.69 -23.02 -11.03
CA ASP A 87 7.66 -23.33 -12.46
C ASP A 87 6.62 -24.39 -12.83
N ASP A 88 6.17 -25.20 -11.87
CA ASP A 88 5.15 -26.24 -12.10
C ASP A 88 3.72 -25.71 -11.89
N ASP A 89 2.82 -26.04 -12.80
CA ASP A 89 1.43 -25.56 -12.76
C ASP A 89 0.61 -26.18 -11.62
N ALA A 90 1.09 -27.27 -11.02
CA ALA A 90 0.38 -27.98 -9.95
C ALA A 90 0.47 -27.25 -8.60
N THR A 91 1.61 -26.61 -8.30
CA THR A 91 1.84 -25.93 -7.01
C THR A 91 1.55 -24.42 -7.04
N VAL A 92 1.48 -23.82 -8.24
CA VAL A 92 1.20 -22.38 -8.40
C VAL A 92 -0.09 -21.91 -7.73
N PRO A 93 -1.22 -22.64 -7.80
CA PRO A 93 -2.44 -22.25 -7.08
C PRO A 93 -2.24 -22.09 -5.57
N ALA A 94 -1.61 -23.09 -4.94
CA ALA A 94 -1.37 -23.08 -3.50
C ALA A 94 -0.38 -21.96 -3.10
N TYR A 95 0.64 -21.73 -3.93
CA TYR A 95 1.56 -20.61 -3.77
C TYR A 95 0.83 -19.26 -3.83
N TYR A 96 0.05 -19.05 -4.89
CA TYR A 96 -0.69 -17.81 -5.13
C TYR A 96 -1.65 -17.51 -3.97
N ASP A 97 -2.42 -18.51 -3.52
CA ASP A 97 -3.37 -18.33 -2.42
C ASP A 97 -2.69 -17.94 -1.12
N ALA A 98 -1.59 -18.61 -0.75
CA ALA A 98 -0.84 -18.32 0.47
C ALA A 98 -0.22 -16.91 0.43
N GLU A 99 0.36 -16.54 -0.71
CA GLU A 99 0.96 -15.23 -0.91
C GLU A 99 -0.09 -14.11 -0.90
N TRP A 100 -1.24 -14.32 -1.56
CA TRP A 100 -2.33 -13.34 -1.57
C TRP A 100 -2.88 -13.09 -0.17
N ASP A 101 -3.10 -14.16 0.59
CA ASP A 101 -3.61 -14.07 1.95
C ASP A 101 -2.66 -13.29 2.86
N ARG A 102 -1.36 -13.57 2.75
CA ARG A 102 -0.31 -12.89 3.51
C ARG A 102 -0.23 -11.41 3.12
N PHE A 103 -0.19 -11.15 1.82
CA PHE A 103 -0.10 -9.82 1.24
C PHE A 103 -1.30 -8.95 1.61
N SER A 104 -2.52 -9.41 1.33
CA SER A 104 -3.76 -8.65 1.54
C SER A 104 -3.99 -8.28 3.01
N ARG A 105 -3.59 -9.15 3.95
CA ARG A 105 -3.57 -8.84 5.39
C ARG A 105 -2.50 -7.80 5.72
N GLY A 106 -1.28 -7.99 5.22
CA GLY A 106 -0.17 -7.07 5.49
C GLY A 106 -0.44 -5.66 4.95
N VAL A 107 -0.99 -5.54 3.75
CA VAL A 107 -1.36 -4.25 3.14
C VAL A 107 -2.35 -3.48 4.01
N LYS A 108 -3.32 -4.14 4.65
CA LYS A 108 -4.26 -3.47 5.56
C LYS A 108 -3.53 -2.80 6.73
N VAL A 109 -2.51 -3.45 7.27
CA VAL A 109 -1.71 -2.91 8.38
C VAL A 109 -0.81 -1.78 7.88
N VAL A 110 -0.08 -1.97 6.77
CA VAL A 110 0.77 -0.93 6.18
C VAL A 110 -0.04 0.32 5.82
N ASN A 111 -1.25 0.15 5.28
CA ASN A 111 -2.13 1.26 4.95
C ASN A 111 -2.55 2.07 6.19
N ARG A 112 -2.72 1.42 7.36
CA ARG A 112 -3.00 2.10 8.64
C ARG A 112 -1.77 2.81 9.19
N LEU A 113 -0.59 2.18 9.11
CA LEU A 113 0.67 2.80 9.51
C LEU A 113 0.95 4.09 8.73
N LEU A 114 0.61 4.10 7.44
CA LEU A 114 0.81 5.22 6.54
C LEU A 114 -0.46 6.07 6.34
N GLU A 115 -1.42 6.02 7.25
CA GLU A 115 -2.62 6.86 7.22
C GLU A 115 -2.31 8.37 7.12
N PRO A 116 -1.28 8.93 7.81
CA PRO A 116 -0.92 10.33 7.65
C PRO A 116 -0.52 10.68 6.20
N LEU A 117 0.19 9.77 5.53
CA LEU A 117 0.58 9.91 4.13
C LEU A 117 -0.64 9.80 3.21
N ASN A 118 -1.51 8.82 3.43
CA ASN A 118 -2.75 8.66 2.66
C ASN A 118 -3.63 9.91 2.70
N LYS A 119 -3.87 10.47 3.90
CA LYS A 119 -4.63 11.71 4.07
C LYS A 119 -4.01 12.86 3.29
N TYR A 120 -2.69 12.96 3.28
CA TYR A 120 -1.99 13.99 2.52
C TYR A 120 -2.16 13.79 1.00
N LEU A 121 -1.96 12.56 0.50
CA LEU A 121 -2.09 12.24 -0.92
C LEU A 121 -3.50 12.51 -1.45
N ILE A 122 -4.53 12.10 -0.71
CA ILE A 122 -5.94 12.33 -1.09
C ILE A 122 -6.25 13.83 -1.17
N ASN A 123 -5.89 14.60 -0.14
CA ASN A 123 -6.10 16.04 -0.15
C ASN A 123 -5.38 16.68 -1.34
N ARG A 124 -4.16 16.25 -1.64
CA ARG A 124 -3.40 16.79 -2.76
C ARG A 124 -3.96 16.39 -4.13
N ALA A 125 -4.38 15.14 -4.29
CA ALA A 125 -5.05 14.64 -5.49
C ALA A 125 -6.27 15.53 -5.80
N ARG A 126 -7.08 15.80 -4.77
CA ARG A 126 -8.21 16.70 -4.84
C ARG A 126 -7.80 18.13 -5.21
N ASP A 127 -6.82 18.71 -4.50
CA ASP A 127 -6.42 20.11 -4.70
C ASP A 127 -5.79 20.35 -6.09
N THR A 128 -5.22 19.30 -6.72
CA THR A 128 -4.59 19.38 -8.05
C THR A 128 -5.45 18.79 -9.18
N GLY A 129 -6.56 18.12 -8.86
CA GLY A 129 -7.33 17.32 -9.81
C GLY A 129 -6.56 16.13 -10.39
N SER A 130 -5.45 15.71 -9.76
CA SER A 130 -4.60 14.63 -10.26
C SER A 130 -5.14 13.27 -9.86
N LYS A 131 -5.42 12.43 -10.86
CA LYS A 131 -5.80 11.03 -10.65
C LYS A 131 -4.62 10.11 -10.33
N ASP A 132 -3.39 10.56 -10.63
CA ASP A 132 -2.16 9.76 -10.49
C ASP A 132 -1.71 9.57 -9.03
N LEU A 133 -2.29 10.34 -8.10
CA LEU A 133 -1.99 10.24 -6.68
C LEU A 133 -2.87 9.16 -6.03
N LEU A 134 -2.29 7.96 -5.95
CA LEU A 134 -2.90 6.77 -5.37
C LEU A 134 -2.61 6.65 -3.87
N THR A 135 -3.56 6.11 -3.10
CA THR A 135 -3.29 5.71 -1.72
C THR A 135 -2.31 4.53 -1.66
N VAL A 136 -1.73 4.30 -0.48
CA VAL A 136 -0.81 3.18 -0.21
C VAL A 136 -1.45 1.83 -0.54
N ARG A 137 -2.73 1.66 -0.20
CA ARG A 137 -3.47 0.43 -0.53
C ARG A 137 -3.63 0.25 -2.04
N HIS A 138 -3.99 1.30 -2.77
CA HIS A 138 -4.11 1.25 -4.23
C HIS A 138 -2.78 0.90 -4.89
N LEU A 139 -1.67 1.53 -4.48
CA LEU A 139 -0.33 1.18 -4.97
C LEU A 139 0.00 -0.30 -4.78
N ALA A 140 -0.37 -0.87 -3.64
CA ALA A 140 -0.12 -2.28 -3.35
C ALA A 140 -0.95 -3.18 -4.28
N PHE A 141 -2.25 -2.92 -4.43
CA PHE A 141 -3.13 -3.73 -5.25
C PHE A 141 -2.79 -3.63 -6.75
N ASP A 142 -2.44 -2.43 -7.23
CA ASP A 142 -1.94 -2.21 -8.59
C ASP A 142 -0.65 -3.00 -8.87
N GLY A 143 0.30 -2.94 -7.94
CA GLY A 143 1.52 -3.73 -8.01
C GLY A 143 1.27 -5.25 -7.98
N TRP A 144 0.28 -5.73 -7.22
CA TRP A 144 -0.08 -7.15 -7.19
C TRP A 144 -0.75 -7.59 -8.50
N LYS A 145 -1.71 -6.80 -8.98
CA LYS A 145 -2.42 -7.04 -10.23
C LYS A 145 -1.43 -7.20 -11.38
N THR A 146 -0.54 -6.21 -11.54
CA THR A 146 0.43 -6.16 -12.65
C THR A 146 1.51 -7.23 -12.53
N ASN A 147 2.15 -7.36 -11.36
CA ASN A 147 3.38 -8.16 -11.26
C ASN A 147 3.14 -9.62 -10.85
N VAL A 148 1.99 -9.93 -10.24
CA VAL A 148 1.66 -11.27 -9.73
C VAL A 148 0.47 -11.86 -10.47
N PHE A 149 -0.69 -11.20 -10.42
CA PHE A 149 -1.91 -11.77 -10.98
C PHE A 149 -1.83 -11.91 -12.50
N GLU A 150 -1.53 -10.85 -13.24
CA GLU A 150 -1.42 -10.89 -14.71
C GLU A 150 -0.31 -11.85 -15.19
N ARG A 151 0.76 -12.00 -14.42
CA ARG A 151 1.82 -12.97 -14.74
C ARG A 151 1.35 -14.42 -14.60
N LEU A 152 0.50 -14.71 -13.62
CA LEU A 152 0.10 -16.08 -13.28
C LEU A 152 -1.31 -16.43 -13.76
N HIS A 153 -2.10 -15.48 -14.26
CA HIS A 153 -3.55 -15.67 -14.45
C HIS A 153 -3.89 -16.87 -15.35
N LEU A 154 -3.18 -17.07 -16.46
CA LEU A 154 -3.47 -18.19 -17.37
C LEU A 154 -3.24 -19.54 -16.68
N ARG A 155 -2.19 -19.63 -15.87
CA ARG A 155 -1.84 -20.85 -15.12
C ARG A 155 -2.90 -21.11 -14.04
N LEU A 156 -3.34 -20.06 -13.35
CA LEU A 156 -4.41 -20.13 -12.36
C LEU A 156 -5.77 -20.49 -13.01
N GLU A 157 -6.09 -19.91 -14.16
CA GLU A 157 -7.33 -20.18 -14.91
C GLU A 157 -7.39 -21.61 -15.45
N ASN A 158 -6.25 -22.20 -15.81
CA ASN A 158 -6.18 -23.59 -16.28
C ASN A 158 -6.04 -24.63 -15.17
N ALA A 159 -5.67 -24.24 -13.95
CA ALA A 159 -5.51 -25.18 -12.85
C ALA A 159 -6.88 -25.65 -12.30
N ASP A 160 -7.07 -26.95 -12.18
CA ASP A 160 -8.27 -27.55 -11.56
C ASP A 160 -8.30 -27.37 -10.04
N SER A 161 -7.14 -27.16 -9.41
CA SER A 161 -6.99 -27.13 -7.95
C SER A 161 -7.30 -25.76 -7.32
N ILE A 162 -7.42 -24.68 -8.11
CA ILE A 162 -7.78 -23.36 -7.57
C ILE A 162 -9.29 -23.20 -7.48
N ASP A 163 -9.76 -22.61 -6.39
CA ASP A 163 -11.15 -22.18 -6.28
C ASP A 163 -11.40 -20.97 -7.22
N LYS A 164 -12.13 -21.21 -8.31
CA LYS A 164 -12.47 -20.18 -9.31
C LYS A 164 -13.32 -19.05 -8.73
N THR A 165 -14.15 -19.34 -7.72
CA THR A 165 -14.93 -18.33 -7.02
C THR A 165 -14.00 -17.36 -6.29
N ARG A 166 -13.02 -17.92 -5.58
CA ARG A 166 -12.01 -17.14 -4.88
C ARG A 166 -11.16 -16.33 -5.84
N LEU A 167 -10.74 -16.90 -6.96
CA LEU A 167 -9.98 -16.18 -7.99
C LEU A 167 -10.77 -14.96 -8.52
N GLU A 168 -12.08 -15.13 -8.76
CA GLU A 168 -12.94 -14.04 -9.22
C GLU A 168 -13.18 -12.98 -8.13
N MET A 169 -13.27 -13.39 -6.85
CA MET A 169 -13.29 -12.44 -5.73
C MET A 169 -12.02 -11.60 -5.67
N ILE A 170 -10.86 -12.21 -5.93
CA ILE A 170 -9.57 -11.49 -5.98
C ILE A 170 -9.54 -10.53 -7.16
N ARG A 171 -9.94 -10.98 -8.36
CA ARG A 171 -10.07 -10.11 -9.54
C ARG A 171 -10.98 -8.92 -9.27
N SER A 172 -12.16 -9.18 -8.69
CA SER A 172 -13.14 -8.15 -8.33
C SER A 172 -12.59 -7.16 -7.30
N SER A 173 -11.69 -7.60 -6.42
CA SER A 173 -11.07 -6.71 -5.43
C SER A 173 -10.20 -5.62 -6.08
N PHE A 174 -9.57 -5.89 -7.23
CA PHE A 174 -8.80 -4.86 -7.95
C PHE A 174 -9.71 -3.74 -8.46
N ALA A 175 -10.84 -4.11 -9.07
CA ALA A 175 -11.82 -3.13 -9.57
C ALA A 175 -12.48 -2.33 -8.44
N ALA A 176 -12.79 -2.99 -7.31
CA ALA A 176 -13.35 -2.32 -6.14
C ALA A 176 -12.37 -1.28 -5.56
N GLU A 177 -11.07 -1.57 -5.56
CA GLU A 177 -10.06 -0.61 -5.15
C GLU A 177 -9.94 0.53 -6.17
N GLU A 178 -9.89 0.28 -7.48
CA GLU A 178 -9.89 1.35 -8.50
C GLU A 178 -11.05 2.35 -8.30
N LEU A 179 -12.28 1.85 -8.09
CA LEU A 179 -13.47 2.68 -7.79
C LEU A 179 -13.32 3.48 -6.50
N ASN A 180 -12.90 2.83 -5.41
CA ASN A 180 -12.70 3.50 -4.12
C ASN A 180 -11.64 4.62 -4.22
N ASN A 181 -10.61 4.48 -5.04
CA ASN A 181 -9.65 5.55 -5.30
C ASN A 181 -10.32 6.75 -5.98
N GLU A 182 -11.10 6.49 -7.02
CA GLU A 182 -11.81 7.54 -7.74
C GLU A 182 -12.79 8.28 -6.84
N ASP A 183 -13.58 7.56 -6.03
CA ASP A 183 -14.52 8.14 -5.08
C ASP A 183 -13.82 9.07 -4.07
N LEU A 184 -12.71 8.61 -3.48
CA LEU A 184 -11.91 9.40 -2.54
C LEU A 184 -11.36 10.69 -3.19
N GLN A 185 -11.03 10.65 -4.48
CA GLN A 185 -10.55 11.80 -5.23
C GLN A 185 -11.69 12.75 -5.64
N ASN A 186 -12.91 12.23 -5.84
CA ASN A 186 -14.07 12.97 -6.38
C ASN A 186 -14.99 13.62 -5.33
N MET A 187 -14.82 13.36 -4.03
CA MET A 187 -15.69 13.86 -2.93
C MET A 187 -15.86 15.41 -2.81
N HIS A 188 -15.28 16.24 -3.68
CA HIS A 188 -15.51 17.70 -3.74
C HIS A 188 -16.30 18.18 -4.97
N LEU A 189 -16.58 17.31 -5.94
CA LEU A 189 -17.58 17.59 -6.96
C LEU A 189 -18.93 17.20 -6.34
N GLY A 190 -19.74 18.17 -5.91
CA GLY A 190 -21.02 17.95 -5.25
C GLY A 190 -22.07 17.24 -6.13
N ALA A 191 -21.82 16.01 -6.56
CA ALA A 191 -22.82 15.09 -7.06
C ALA A 191 -23.40 14.36 -5.85
N ALA A 192 -24.67 14.66 -5.55
CA ALA A 192 -25.43 13.91 -4.57
C ALA A 192 -25.43 12.41 -4.92
N PRO A 193 -25.48 11.52 -3.92
CA PRO A 193 -25.63 10.09 -4.18
C PRO A 193 -26.91 9.86 -4.97
N VAL A 194 -26.78 9.22 -6.14
CA VAL A 194 -27.93 8.77 -6.93
C VAL A 194 -28.66 7.73 -6.06
N SER A 195 -29.86 8.10 -5.62
CA SER A 195 -30.76 7.23 -4.85
C SER A 195 -31.37 6.15 -5.73
#